data_AF-A0A8T2QTW4-F1
#
_entry.id   AF-A0A8T2QTW4-F1
#
_cell.length_a   1.000
_cell.length_b   1.000
_cell.length_c   1.000
_cell.angle_alpha   90.00
_cell.angle_beta   90.00
_cell.angle_gamma   90.00
#
_symmetry.space_group_name_H-M   'P 1'
#
loop_
_entity.id
_entity.type
_entity.pdbx_description
1 polymer ?
#
loop_
_entity_poly.entity_id
_entity_poly.type
_entity_poly.pdbx_seq_one_letter_code
_entity_poly.pdbx_strand_id
1 'polypeptide(L)' 'MDILITQTKTQKFLRSDVALTDLTRMLAVFARERDWESFHSPRNLLLALVGEVGELSEIFQWRGEVPPGLSDWSGDKKEH' A
#
# COMPACT_ATOMS: atom_id res chain seq x y z
N MET A 1 22.97 -6.04 -30.54
CA MET A 1 22.39 -6.95 -29.53
C MET A 1 22.55 -6.26 -28.18
N ASP A 2 21.59 -6.39 -27.25
CA ASP A 2 21.60 -5.80 -25.89
C ASP A 2 20.80 -4.51 -25.66
N ILE A 3 19.71 -4.29 -26.41
CA ILE A 3 18.63 -3.35 -26.00
C ILE A 3 17.37 -4.12 -25.53
N LEU A 4 17.29 -5.44 -25.78
CA LEU A 4 16.13 -6.28 -25.46
C LEU A 4 16.14 -6.90 -24.05
N ILE A 5 17.24 -6.79 -23.28
CA ILE A 5 17.38 -7.46 -21.97
C ILE A 5 16.93 -6.55 -20.80
N THR A 6 16.86 -5.23 -20.99
CA THR A 6 16.49 -4.29 -19.92
C THR A 6 14.98 -4.13 -19.75
N GLN A 7 14.17 -4.49 -20.75
CA GLN A 7 12.69 -4.38 -20.70
C GLN A 7 11.99 -5.54 -19.97
N THR A 8 12.67 -6.67 -19.73
CA THR A 8 12.07 -7.86 -19.09
C THR A 8 12.12 -7.86 -17.57
N LYS A 9 12.94 -7.00 -16.94
CA LYS A 9 12.98 -6.87 -15.46
C LYS A 9 11.91 -5.95 -14.89
N THR A 10 11.46 -4.94 -15.63
CA THR A 10 10.43 -3.99 -15.18
C THR A 10 9.02 -4.60 -15.24
N GLN A 11 8.82 -5.67 -16.02
CA GLN A 11 7.52 -6.37 -16.11
C GLN A 11 7.26 -7.36 -14.95
N LYS A 12 8.26 -7.71 -14.12
CA LYS A 12 8.11 -8.73 -13.08
C LYS A 12 7.56 -8.22 -11.74
N PHE A 13 6.82 -7.11 -11.77
CA PHE A 13 6.10 -6.61 -10.59
C PHE A 13 4.69 -6.11 -10.92
N LEU A 14 4.11 -6.52 -12.05
CA LEU A 14 2.66 -6.52 -12.17
C LEU A 14 2.18 -7.75 -11.40
N ARG A 15 1.92 -7.56 -10.09
CA ARG A 15 1.20 -8.55 -9.28
C ARG A 15 -0.02 -8.99 -10.10
N SER A 16 -0.27 -10.30 -10.19
CA SER A 16 -1.53 -10.83 -10.70
C SER A 16 -2.68 -9.97 -10.19
N ASP A 17 -3.56 -9.49 -11.09
CA ASP A 17 -4.63 -8.56 -10.74
C ASP A 17 -5.37 -9.08 -9.48
N VAL A 18 -5.17 -8.38 -8.35
CA VAL A 18 -5.82 -8.74 -7.10
C VAL A 18 -7.24 -8.19 -7.16
N ALA A 19 -8.23 -9.06 -7.29
CA ALA A 19 -9.61 -8.62 -7.23
C ALA A 19 -9.94 -8.12 -5.82
N LEU A 20 -10.72 -7.04 -5.72
CA LEU A 20 -11.17 -6.51 -4.42
C LEU A 20 -11.90 -7.57 -3.57
N THR A 21 -12.59 -8.50 -4.23
CA THR A 21 -13.23 -9.65 -3.60
C THR A 21 -12.25 -10.58 -2.92
N ASP A 22 -11.07 -10.79 -3.51
CA ASP A 22 -10.03 -11.63 -2.92
C ASP A 22 -9.39 -10.94 -1.72
N LEU A 23 -9.10 -9.63 -1.83
CA LEU A 23 -8.60 -8.84 -0.71
C LEU A 23 -9.58 -8.83 0.47
N THR A 24 -10.88 -8.63 0.18
CA THR A 24 -11.94 -8.65 1.20
C THR A 24 -12.00 -10.00 1.90
N ARG A 25 -11.89 -11.11 1.14
CA ARG A 25 -11.85 -12.46 1.70
C ARG A 25 -10.65 -12.66 2.61
N MET A 26 -9.46 -12.21 2.19
CA MET A 26 -8.24 -12.32 2.98
C MET A 26 -8.34 -11.53 4.30
N LEU A 27 -8.87 -10.30 4.26
CA LEU A 27 -9.08 -9.47 5.45
C LEU A 27 -10.08 -10.10 6.43
N ALA A 28 -11.17 -10.70 5.92
CA ALA A 28 -12.15 -11.39 6.75
C ALA A 28 -11.55 -12.60 7.47
N VAL A 29 -10.74 -13.41 6.77
CA VAL A 29 -10.03 -14.54 7.39
C VAL A 29 -9.06 -14.04 8.47
N PHE A 30 -8.26 -13.02 8.15
CA PHE A 30 -7.30 -12.43 9.07
C PHE A 30 -7.94 -11.90 10.37
N ALA A 31 -9.08 -11.22 10.24
CA ALA A 31 -9.81 -10.66 11.37
C ALA A 31 -10.42 -11.75 12.24
N ARG A 32 -11.00 -12.80 11.62
CA ARG A 32 -11.60 -13.92 12.33
C ARG A 32 -10.57 -14.73 13.12
N GLU A 33 -9.39 -14.99 12.56
CA GLU A 33 -8.29 -15.69 13.26
C GLU A 33 -7.82 -14.98 14.54
N ARG A 34 -8.16 -13.70 14.70
CA ARG A 34 -7.78 -12.86 15.85
C ARG A 34 -8.97 -12.49 16.73
N ASP A 35 -10.17 -13.00 16.43
CA ASP A 35 -11.42 -12.61 17.06
C ASP A 35 -11.71 -11.09 16.99
N TRP A 36 -11.25 -10.43 15.92
CA TRP A 36 -11.35 -8.98 15.76
C TRP A 36 -12.66 -8.50 15.13
N GLU A 37 -13.53 -9.41 14.69
CA GLU A 37 -14.80 -9.07 14.04
C GLU A 37 -15.66 -8.13 14.89
N SER A 38 -15.61 -8.26 16.22
CA SER A 38 -16.33 -7.40 17.17
C SER A 38 -15.89 -5.92 17.13
N PHE A 39 -14.66 -5.63 16.70
CA PHE A 39 -14.12 -4.28 16.59
C PHE A 39 -14.40 -3.64 15.21
N HIS A 40 -14.81 -4.43 14.22
CA HIS A 40 -15.02 -4.00 12.83
C HIS A 40 -16.40 -3.35 12.60
N SER A 41 -16.85 -2.50 13.52
CA SER A 41 -18.01 -1.64 13.26
C SER A 41 -17.67 -0.60 12.18
N PRO A 42 -18.63 -0.12 11.37
CA PRO A 42 -18.38 0.86 10.30
C PRO A 42 -17.64 2.12 10.78
N ARG A 43 -17.98 2.62 11.98
CA ARG A 43 -17.32 3.78 12.60
C ARG A 43 -15.85 3.48 12.93
N ASN A 44 -15.55 2.32 13.50
CA ASN A 44 -14.18 1.99 13.90
C ASN A 44 -13.29 1.79 12.68
N LEU A 45 -13.80 1.15 11.62
CA LEU A 45 -13.09 1.00 10.36
C LEU A 45 -12.82 2.36 9.69
N LEU A 46 -13.79 3.27 9.73
CA LEU A 46 -13.60 4.64 9.23
C LEU A 46 -12.49 5.37 10.00
N LEU A 47 -12.48 5.28 11.33
CA LEU A 47 -11.45 5.91 12.15
C LEU A 47 -10.07 5.29 11.95
N ALA A 48 -9.99 3.97 11.78
CA ALA A 48 -8.75 3.28 11.43
C ALA A 48 -8.20 3.77 10.08
N LEU A 49 -9.07 3.86 9.05
CA LEU A 49 -8.70 4.42 7.75
C LEU A 49 -8.17 5.85 7.85
N VAL A 50 -8.81 6.70 8.67
CA VAL A 50 -8.32 8.07 8.91
C VAL A 50 -6.94 8.06 9.55
N GLY A 51 -6.67 7.12 10.46
CA GLY A 51 -5.34 6.89 11.04
C GLY A 51 -4.29 6.59 9.97
N GLU A 52 -4.56 5.60 9.11
CA GLU A 52 -3.67 5.22 7.99
C GLU A 52 -3.41 6.38 7.01
N VAL A 53 -4.44 7.22 6.75
CA VAL A 53 -4.28 8.44 5.94
C VAL A 53 -3.40 9.47 6.65
N GLY A 54 -3.50 9.56 7.98
CA GLY A 54 -2.62 10.36 8.82
C GLY A 54 -1.17 9.90 8.70
N GLU A 55 -0.90 8.61 8.91
CA GLU A 55 0.44 8.02 8.75
C GLU A 55 1.01 8.24 7.35
N LEU A 56 0.18 8.06 6.31
CA LEU A 56 0.57 8.39 4.94
C LEU A 56 0.93 9.87 4.81
N SER A 57 0.19 10.77 5.43
CA SER A 57 0.45 12.21 5.39
C SER A 57 1.77 12.58 6.08
N GLU A 58 2.16 11.88 7.15
CA GLU A 58 3.42 12.11 7.86
C GLU A 58 4.65 11.91 6.99
N ILE A 59 4.59 11.01 6.00
CA ILE A 59 5.65 10.77 5.02
C ILE A 59 5.90 12.02 4.15
N PHE A 60 4.84 12.80 3.90
CA PHE A 60 4.86 13.97 3.02
C PHE A 60 4.95 15.30 3.76
N GLN A 61 4.62 15.35 5.05
CA GLN A 61 4.40 16.60 5.80
C GLN A 61 5.58 17.60 5.73
N TRP A 62 6.82 17.13 5.68
CA TRP A 62 8.04 17.96 5.61
C TRP A 62 8.67 18.01 4.22
N ARG A 63 8.00 17.44 3.22
CA ARG A 63 8.44 17.50 1.83
C ARG A 63 7.88 18.79 1.23
N GLY A 64 8.72 19.51 0.48
CA GLY A 64 8.25 20.57 -0.42
C GLY A 64 7.45 19.97 -1.58
N GLU A 65 7.38 20.67 -2.70
CA GLU A 65 6.72 20.13 -3.89
C GLU A 65 7.32 18.76 -4.29
N VAL A 66 6.47 17.73 -4.32
CA VAL A 66 6.86 16.38 -4.73
C VAL A 66 6.41 16.17 -6.18
N PRO A 67 7.34 15.90 -7.13
CA PRO A 67 6.95 15.64 -8.51
C PRO A 67 6.12 14.35 -8.62
N PRO A 68 5.17 14.29 -9.57
CA PRO A 68 4.37 13.09 -9.81
C PRO A 68 5.24 11.83 -9.99
N GLY A 69 4.84 10.73 -9.34
CA GLY A 69 5.49 9.43 -9.51
C GLY A 69 6.70 9.17 -8.61
N LEU A 70 7.02 10.07 -7.66
CA LEU A 70 8.07 9.84 -6.65
C LEU A 70 9.44 9.50 -7.27
N SER A 71 9.84 10.21 -8.34
CA SER A 71 11.05 9.89 -9.11
C SER A 71 12.36 9.92 -8.30
N ASP A 72 12.40 10.71 -7.22
CA ASP A 72 13.64 11.03 -6.48
C ASP A 72 13.74 10.29 -5.13
N TRP A 73 12.93 9.25 -4.93
CA TRP A 73 12.87 8.48 -3.68
C TRP A 73 13.95 7.38 -3.64
N SER A 74 15.07 7.67 -2.95
CA SER A 74 16.11 6.66 -2.62
C SER A 74 15.58 5.61 -1.64
N GLY A 75 16.12 4.39 -1.69
CA GLY A 75 15.68 3.27 -0.84
C GLY A 75 15.68 3.61 0.66
N ASP A 76 16.67 4.38 1.10
CA ASP A 76 16.86 4.79 2.50
C ASP A 76 15.77 5.75 3.02
N LYS A 77 14.96 6.34 2.14
CA LYS A 77 13.82 7.21 2.50
C LYS A 77 12.48 6.47 2.50
N LYS A 78 12.48 5.18 2.16
CA LYS A 78 11.29 4.31 2.08
C LYS A 78 11.12 3.41 3.30
N GLU A 79 12.09 3.42 4.22
CA GLU A 79 12.04 2.69 5.48
C GLU A 79 11.86 3.69 6.63
N HIS A 80 10.97 3.32 7.57
CA HIS A 80 10.76 4.00 8.84
C HIS A 80 11.39 3.16 9.94
#